data_AF-A0A7S0GQH3-F1
#
_entry.id   AF-A0A7S0GQH3-F1
#
_cell.length_a   1.000
_cell.length_b   1.000
_cell.length_c   1.000
_cell.angle_alpha   90.00
_cell.angle_beta   90.00
_cell.angle_gamma   90.00
#
_symmetry.space_group_name_H-M   'P 1'
#
loop_
_entity.id
_entity.type
_entity.pdbx_description
1 polymer ?
#
loop_
_entity_poly.entity_id
_entity_poly.type
_entity_poly.pdbx_seq_one_letter_code
_entity_poly.pdbx_strand_id
1 'polypeptide(L)'
;FGRGFMAGVDRRMQRKQMTFYDDLVHQREAGSDIKIMDLRDQEKVKEREEREKAKARLKKMKHRHWTKKTLDEMTGRDWRIFREDFNISTRGTRVPNPIRNWEESGLSELILKTLKRIDYKKPSPIQRCAIPIGLMNRDMVGIAQ
;
A
#
# COMPACT_ATOMS: atom_id res chain seq x y z
N PHE A 1 -29.95 0.42 -17.77
CA PHE A 1 -28.91 -0.06 -18.72
C PHE A 1 -27.57 -0.46 -18.08
N GLY A 2 -27.48 -0.89 -16.81
CA GLY A 2 -26.26 -1.48 -16.21
C GLY A 2 -24.95 -0.63 -16.18
N ARG A 3 -24.92 0.51 -16.86
CA ARG A 3 -23.73 1.36 -17.08
C ARG A 3 -23.58 2.48 -16.03
N GLY A 4 -24.61 2.69 -15.22
CA GLY A 4 -24.61 3.69 -14.14
C GLY A 4 -24.02 3.13 -12.86
N PHE A 5 -23.30 3.97 -12.12
CA PHE A 5 -22.79 3.64 -10.79
C PHE A 5 -23.33 4.66 -9.79
N MET A 6 -23.73 4.19 -8.61
CA MET A 6 -24.07 5.05 -7.49
C MET A 6 -22.82 5.82 -7.05
N ALA A 7 -22.95 7.14 -6.93
CA ALA A 7 -21.86 8.00 -6.49
C ALA A 7 -21.45 7.66 -5.04
N GLY A 8 -20.16 7.73 -4.73
CA GLY A 8 -19.63 7.46 -3.38
C GLY A 8 -19.44 5.97 -3.03
N VAL A 9 -20.06 5.04 -3.76
CA VAL A 9 -19.91 3.59 -3.54
C VAL A 9 -18.82 3.02 -4.45
N ASP A 10 -18.01 2.06 -3.96
CA ASP A 10 -16.92 1.45 -4.75
C ASP A 10 -17.49 0.76 -6.02
N ARG A 11 -17.08 1.26 -7.18
CA ARG A 11 -17.52 0.75 -8.50
C ARG A 11 -17.20 -0.72 -8.71
N ARG A 12 -16.10 -1.23 -8.15
CA ARG A 12 -15.75 -2.67 -8.24
C ARG A 12 -16.74 -3.53 -7.47
N MET A 13 -17.18 -3.05 -6.30
CA MET A 13 -18.18 -3.73 -5.49
C MET A 13 -19.54 -3.73 -6.19
N GLN A 14 -19.94 -2.58 -6.76
CA GLN A 14 -21.18 -2.45 -7.53
C GLN A 14 -21.20 -3.35 -8.77
N ARG A 15 -20.09 -3.44 -9.53
CA ARG A 15 -19.99 -4.34 -10.70
C ARG A 15 -20.18 -5.80 -10.33
N LYS A 16 -19.59 -6.26 -9.21
CA LYS A 16 -19.77 -7.65 -8.74
C LYS A 16 -21.23 -7.99 -8.41
N GLN A 17 -22.02 -7.00 -8.01
CA GLN A 17 -23.44 -7.19 -7.71
C GLN A 17 -24.32 -7.12 -8.96
N MET A 18 -23.86 -6.48 -10.04
CA MET A 18 -24.63 -6.26 -11.26
C MET A 18 -24.14 -7.15 -12.42
N THR A 19 -24.25 -8.47 -12.28
CA THR A 19 -23.89 -9.42 -13.35
C THR A 19 -24.98 -9.58 -14.41
N PHE A 20 -26.24 -9.36 -14.05
CA PHE A 20 -27.40 -9.58 -14.92
C PHE A 20 -27.35 -8.84 -16.27
N TYR A 21 -26.92 -7.57 -16.26
CA TYR A 21 -26.84 -6.79 -17.51
C TYR A 21 -25.62 -7.15 -18.36
N ASP A 22 -24.53 -7.64 -17.77
CA ASP A 22 -23.36 -8.12 -18.51
C ASP A 22 -23.72 -9.41 -19.28
N ASP A 23 -24.42 -10.35 -18.64
CA ASP A 23 -24.90 -11.58 -19.28
C ASP A 23 -25.88 -11.30 -20.44
N LEU A 24 -26.80 -10.34 -20.25
CA LEU A 24 -27.75 -9.92 -21.27
C LEU A 24 -27.06 -9.29 -22.49
N VAL A 25 -25.97 -8.55 -22.29
CA VAL A 25 -25.17 -7.98 -23.38
C VAL A 25 -24.44 -9.09 -24.13
N HIS A 26 -23.81 -10.04 -23.42
CA HIS A 26 -23.14 -11.18 -24.04
C HIS A 26 -24.09 -12.05 -24.89
N GLN A 27 -25.31 -12.29 -24.41
CA GLN A 27 -26.32 -13.04 -25.18
C GLN A 27 -26.77 -12.31 -26.46
N ARG A 28 -26.88 -10.98 -26.42
CA ARG A 28 -27.25 -10.17 -27.59
C ARG A 28 -26.12 -10.09 -28.61
N GLU A 29 -24.88 -9.95 -28.15
CA GLU A 29 -23.69 -9.94 -29.00
C GLU A 29 -23.45 -11.29 -29.70
N ALA A 30 -23.83 -12.40 -29.06
CA ALA A 30 -23.73 -13.74 -29.64
C ALA A 30 -24.76 -14.01 -30.76
N GLY A 31 -25.88 -13.28 -30.79
CA GLY A 31 -26.94 -13.44 -31.79
C GLY A 31 -26.83 -12.53 -33.01
N SER A 32 -25.85 -11.63 -33.05
CA SER A 32 -25.67 -10.66 -34.14
C SER A 32 -24.33 -10.89 -34.86
N ASP A 33 -24.38 -11.38 -36.10
CA ASP A 33 -23.23 -11.62 -37.01
C ASP A 33 -22.51 -10.33 -37.49
N ILE A 34 -22.72 -9.18 -36.85
CA ILE A 34 -22.05 -7.93 -37.24
C ILE A 34 -20.85 -7.72 -36.32
N LYS A 35 -19.74 -8.35 -36.66
CA LYS A 35 -18.43 -8.08 -36.04
C LYS A 35 -17.37 -7.78 -37.11
N ILE A 36 -17.61 -6.75 -37.92
CA ILE A 36 -16.50 -6.08 -38.62
C ILE A 36 -15.98 -4.99 -37.69
N MET A 37 -15.19 -5.43 -36.72
CA MET A 37 -14.32 -4.56 -35.96
C MET A 37 -12.94 -4.76 -36.60
N ASP A 38 -12.46 -3.76 -37.35
CA ASP A 38 -11.17 -3.84 -38.05
C ASP A 38 -10.09 -4.37 -37.09
N LEU A 39 -9.26 -5.30 -37.54
CA LEU A 39 -8.16 -5.88 -36.75
C LEU A 39 -7.32 -4.78 -36.07
N ARG A 40 -7.15 -3.65 -36.77
CA ARG A 40 -6.45 -2.45 -36.32
C ARG A 40 -7.10 -1.75 -35.13
N ASP A 41 -8.44 -1.79 -35.03
CA ASP A 41 -9.18 -1.25 -33.90
C ASP A 41 -9.22 -2.24 -32.72
N GLN A 42 -9.20 -3.55 -33.00
CA GLN A 42 -9.03 -4.57 -31.95
C GLN A 42 -7.66 -4.47 -31.26
N GLU A 43 -6.59 -4.24 -32.02
CA GLU A 43 -5.24 -4.02 -31.49
C GLU A 43 -5.16 -2.79 -30.58
N LYS A 44 -5.73 -1.65 -31.02
CA LYS A 44 -5.78 -0.42 -30.21
C LYS A 44 -6.57 -0.59 -28.91
N VAL A 45 -7.68 -1.33 -28.94
CA VAL A 45 -8.47 -1.61 -27.73
C VAL A 45 -7.69 -2.50 -26.76
N LYS A 46 -7.04 -3.56 -27.24
CA LYS A 46 -6.19 -4.43 -26.41
C LYS A 46 -5.03 -3.64 -25.80
N GLU A 47 -4.34 -2.82 -26.58
CA GLU A 47 -3.24 -1.98 -26.09
C GLU A 47 -3.71 -1.02 -24.99
N ARG A 48 -4.88 -0.38 -25.17
CA ARG A 48 -5.48 0.49 -24.17
C ARG A 48 -5.82 -0.26 -22.88
N GLU A 49 -6.41 -1.45 -22.99
CA GLU A 49 -6.70 -2.30 -21.84
C GLU A 49 -5.45 -2.73 -21.10
N GLU A 50 -4.41 -3.16 -21.81
CA GLU A 50 -3.13 -3.54 -21.21
C GLU A 50 -2.49 -2.36 -20.48
N ARG A 51 -2.52 -1.17 -21.08
CA ARG A 51 -2.04 0.06 -20.45
C ARG A 51 -2.83 0.41 -19.20
N GLU A 52 -4.15 0.24 -19.20
CA GLU A 52 -4.99 0.44 -18.01
C GLU A 52 -4.72 -0.61 -16.93
N LYS A 53 -4.57 -1.90 -17.30
CA LYS A 53 -4.20 -2.99 -16.39
C LYS A 53 -2.82 -2.74 -15.77
N ALA A 54 -1.84 -2.29 -16.57
CA ALA A 54 -0.51 -1.92 -16.10
C ALA A 54 -0.55 -0.73 -15.13
N LYS A 55 -1.28 0.33 -15.46
CA LYS A 55 -1.51 1.48 -14.56
C LYS A 55 -2.18 1.04 -13.25
N ALA A 56 -3.18 0.17 -13.32
CA ALA A 56 -3.86 -0.35 -12.13
C ALA A 56 -2.93 -1.20 -11.25
N ARG A 57 -2.08 -2.03 -11.86
CA ARG A 57 -1.07 -2.84 -11.17
C ARG A 57 -0.03 -1.95 -10.49
N LEU A 58 0.48 -0.94 -11.19
CA LEU A 58 1.43 0.02 -10.63
C LEU A 58 0.80 0.80 -9.46
N LYS A 59 -0.45 1.26 -9.61
CA LYS A 59 -1.17 1.94 -8.54
C LYS A 59 -1.32 1.04 -7.31
N LYS A 60 -1.68 -0.23 -7.51
CA LYS A 60 -1.78 -1.24 -6.43
C LYS A 60 -0.43 -1.46 -5.75
N MET A 61 0.65 -1.54 -6.51
CA MET A 61 2.01 -1.71 -6.00
C MET A 61 2.44 -0.51 -5.12
N LYS A 62 2.19 0.72 -5.58
CA LYS A 62 2.53 1.93 -4.82
C LYS A 62 1.75 2.07 -3.52
N HIS A 63 0.47 1.64 -3.49
CA HIS A 63 -0.41 1.75 -2.33
C HIS A 63 -0.43 0.48 -1.45
N ARG A 64 0.56 -0.41 -1.58
CA ARG A 64 0.71 -1.55 -0.67
C ARG A 64 0.94 -1.05 0.76
N HIS A 65 0.50 -1.84 1.72
CA HIS A 65 0.78 -1.63 3.13
C HIS A 65 2.29 -1.71 3.40
N TRP A 66 2.80 -0.92 4.34
CA TRP A 66 4.24 -0.82 4.65
C TRP A 66 4.86 -2.15 5.05
N THR A 67 4.09 -3.07 5.63
CA THR A 67 4.53 -4.43 5.99
C THR A 67 5.00 -5.26 4.80
N LYS A 68 4.57 -4.91 3.58
CA LYS A 68 4.93 -5.61 2.33
C LYS A 68 5.94 -4.81 1.50
N LYS A 69 6.54 -3.76 2.06
CA LYS A 69 7.51 -2.88 1.40
C LYS A 69 8.89 -3.03 2.03
N THR A 70 9.94 -2.89 1.23
CA THR A 70 11.31 -2.75 1.74
C THR A 70 11.50 -1.34 2.31
N LEU A 71 12.62 -1.10 3.01
CA LEU A 71 12.90 0.20 3.62
C LEU A 71 13.06 1.29 2.55
N ASP A 72 13.74 0.98 1.44
CA ASP A 72 13.95 1.92 0.33
C ASP A 72 12.67 2.29 -0.42
N GLU A 73 11.67 1.41 -0.40
CA GLU A 73 10.34 1.67 -0.98
C GLU A 73 9.43 2.54 -0.08
N MET A 74 9.84 2.83 1.15
CA MET A 74 9.01 3.56 2.11
C MET A 74 8.87 5.04 1.73
N THR A 75 7.63 5.45 1.45
CA THR A 75 7.30 6.85 1.17
C THR A 75 6.87 7.60 2.44
N GLY A 76 6.82 8.94 2.40
CA GLY A 76 6.30 9.74 3.51
C GLY A 76 4.86 9.36 3.92
N ARG A 77 4.04 8.91 2.98
CA ARG A 77 2.70 8.35 3.25
C ARG A 77 2.79 7.07 4.08
N ASP A 78 3.68 6.16 3.69
CA ASP A 78 3.84 4.87 4.38
C ASP A 78 4.33 5.07 5.81
N TRP A 79 5.25 6.02 6.02
CA TRP A 79 5.69 6.41 7.36
C TRP A 79 4.59 7.03 8.21
N ARG A 80 3.66 7.76 7.60
CA ARG A 80 2.49 8.29 8.30
C ARG A 80 1.57 7.16 8.73
N ILE A 81 1.23 6.23 7.83
CA ILE A 81 0.43 5.04 8.14
C ILE A 81 1.11 4.21 9.22
N PHE A 82 2.42 3.99 9.11
CA PHE A 82 3.20 3.28 10.12
C PHE A 82 3.06 3.92 11.51
N ARG A 83 3.14 5.26 11.60
CA ARG A 83 2.95 5.98 12.86
C ARG A 83 1.51 5.85 13.38
N GLU A 84 0.52 5.94 12.50
CA GLU A 84 -0.90 5.73 12.84
C GLU A 84 -1.14 4.31 13.40
N ASP A 85 -0.61 3.27 12.75
CA ASP A 85 -0.77 1.87 13.17
C ASP A 85 -0.18 1.58 14.56
N PHE A 86 0.92 2.25 14.92
CA PHE A 86 1.55 2.12 16.23
C PHE A 86 1.15 3.21 17.23
N ASN A 87 0.18 4.07 16.87
CA ASN A 87 -0.30 5.18 17.67
C ASN A 87 0.81 6.14 18.14
N ILE A 88 1.77 6.39 17.25
CA ILE A 88 2.94 7.23 17.47
C ILE A 88 2.63 8.65 17.00
N SER A 89 2.81 9.62 17.89
CA SER A 89 2.84 11.04 17.53
C SER A 89 4.20 11.64 17.87
N THR A 90 4.73 12.48 17.00
CA THR A 90 6.03 13.15 17.21
C THR A 90 5.87 14.65 17.04
N ARG A 91 6.55 15.41 17.90
CA ARG A 91 6.69 16.87 17.79
C ARG A 91 8.16 17.23 17.71
N GLY A 92 8.51 18.21 16.89
CA GLY A 92 9.89 18.68 16.72
C GLY A 92 10.31 18.76 15.25
N THR A 93 11.49 19.35 15.02
CA THR A 93 12.07 19.50 13.68
C THR A 93 12.98 18.33 13.34
N ARG A 94 13.00 17.93 12.06
CA ARG A 94 13.87 16.88 11.50
C ARG A 94 13.87 15.59 12.33
N VAL A 95 12.69 15.12 12.72
CA VAL A 95 12.56 13.86 13.47
C VAL A 95 12.86 12.69 12.52
N PRO A 96 13.82 11.80 12.85
CA PRO A 96 14.11 10.63 12.03
C PRO A 96 12.90 9.68 11.94
N ASN A 97 12.88 8.86 10.89
CA ASN A 97 11.82 7.87 10.72
C ASN A 97 11.93 6.77 11.80
N PRO A 98 10.80 6.24 12.32
CA PRO A 98 10.82 5.16 13.29
C PRO A 98 11.38 3.85 12.71
N ILE A 99 11.93 2.97 13.55
CA ILE A 99 12.42 1.65 13.10
C ILE A 99 11.25 0.67 12.91
N ARG A 100 11.30 -0.13 11.84
CA ARG A 100 10.26 -1.14 11.53
C ARG A 100 10.57 -2.49 12.16
N ASN A 101 11.85 -2.84 12.24
CA ASN A 101 12.37 -4.03 12.90
C ASN A 101 13.76 -3.70 13.48
N TRP A 102 14.32 -4.63 14.26
CA TRP A 102 15.64 -4.45 14.86
C TRP A 102 16.78 -4.46 13.83
N GLU A 103 16.62 -5.17 12.72
CA GLU A 103 17.67 -5.30 11.69
C GLU A 103 17.88 -3.98 10.93
N GLU A 104 16.83 -3.17 10.81
CA GLU A 104 16.83 -1.83 10.23
C GLU A 104 17.21 -0.73 11.23
N SER A 105 17.57 -1.06 12.47
CA SER A 105 17.74 -0.04 13.53
C SER A 105 19.07 0.70 13.52
N GLY A 106 20.06 0.23 12.76
CA GLY A 106 21.42 0.79 12.77
C GLY A 106 22.19 0.55 14.09
N LEU A 107 21.72 -0.36 14.94
CA LEU A 107 22.41 -0.74 16.18
C LEU A 107 23.58 -1.70 15.88
N SER A 108 24.56 -1.74 16.78
CA SER A 108 25.69 -2.66 16.66
C SER A 108 25.23 -4.12 16.72
N GLU A 109 25.95 -5.00 16.01
CA GLU A 109 25.63 -6.42 15.96
C GLU A 109 25.59 -7.08 17.35
N LEU A 110 26.45 -6.61 18.26
CA LEU A 110 26.48 -7.06 19.66
C LEU A 110 25.15 -6.78 20.38
N ILE A 111 24.58 -5.59 20.20
CA ILE A 111 23.29 -5.21 20.77
C ILE A 111 22.18 -6.04 20.13
N LEU A 112 22.18 -6.20 18.81
CA LEU A 112 21.19 -7.02 18.10
C LEU A 112 21.21 -8.49 18.56
N LYS A 113 22.39 -9.08 18.76
CA LYS A 113 22.55 -10.44 19.31
C LYS A 113 22.00 -10.53 20.74
N THR A 114 22.23 -9.51 21.55
CA THR A 114 21.71 -9.47 22.92
C THR A 114 20.19 -9.37 22.92
N LEU A 115 19.59 -8.47 22.12
CA LEU A 115 18.14 -8.34 21.94
C LEU A 115 17.49 -9.66 21.52
N LYS A 116 18.12 -10.40 20.59
CA LYS A 116 17.68 -11.74 20.18
C LYS A 116 17.76 -12.74 21.34
N ARG A 117 18.82 -12.71 22.16
CA ARG A 117 19.01 -13.59 23.32
C ARG A 117 17.97 -13.36 24.41
N ILE A 118 17.56 -12.11 24.64
CA ILE A 118 16.52 -11.77 25.62
C ILE A 118 15.08 -11.90 25.08
N ASP A 119 14.92 -12.48 23.88
CA ASP A 119 13.65 -12.69 23.17
C ASP A 119 12.82 -11.40 22.90
N TYR A 120 13.50 -10.27 22.73
CA TYR A 120 12.83 -9.04 22.29
C TYR A 120 12.59 -9.10 20.78
N LYS A 121 11.51 -9.76 20.37
CA LYS A 121 11.22 -10.03 18.94
C LYS A 121 11.01 -8.78 18.10
N LYS A 122 10.33 -7.76 18.65
CA LYS A 122 9.99 -6.53 17.94
C LYS A 122 10.09 -5.33 18.87
N PRO A 123 10.51 -4.15 18.36
CA PRO A 123 10.53 -2.93 19.17
C PRO A 123 9.10 -2.48 19.51
N SER A 124 8.91 -2.00 20.73
CA SER A 124 7.68 -1.34 21.18
C SER A 124 7.48 0.02 20.48
N PRO A 125 6.27 0.58 20.45
CA PRO A 125 6.01 1.86 19.78
C PRO A 125 6.97 2.99 20.21
N ILE A 126 7.22 3.13 21.51
CA ILE A 126 8.14 4.16 22.01
C ILE A 126 9.60 3.89 21.59
N GLN A 127 10.04 2.63 21.62
CA GLN A 127 11.39 2.24 21.19
C GLN A 127 11.62 2.53 19.71
N ARG A 128 10.58 2.36 18.87
CA ARG A 128 10.66 2.61 17.43
C ARG A 128 11.09 4.03 17.10
N CYS A 129 10.61 5.01 17.86
CA CYS A 129 10.96 6.42 17.69
C CYS A 129 12.16 6.85 18.51
N ALA A 130 12.27 6.35 19.74
CA ALA A 130 13.29 6.80 20.67
C ALA A 130 14.70 6.44 20.21
N ILE A 131 14.89 5.22 19.70
CA ILE A 131 16.21 4.73 19.31
C ILE A 131 16.83 5.60 18.20
N PRO A 132 16.16 5.88 17.07
CA PRO A 132 16.69 6.78 16.05
C PRO A 132 17.02 8.19 16.56
N ILE A 133 16.21 8.75 17.46
CA ILE A 133 16.44 10.09 18.02
C ILE A 133 17.66 10.08 18.94
N GLY A 134 17.77 9.07 19.80
CA GLY A 134 18.91 8.89 20.70
C GLY A 134 20.23 8.66 19.96
N LEU A 135 20.20 7.91 18.84
CA LEU A 135 21.39 7.71 17.99
C LEU A 135 21.92 9.01 17.36
N MET A 136 21.07 10.04 17.22
CA MET A 136 21.48 11.37 16.77
C MET A 136 21.99 12.26 17.91
N ASN A 137 22.11 11.73 19.14
CA ASN A 137 22.45 12.46 20.35
C ASN A 137 21.54 13.68 20.59
N ARG A 138 20.23 13.50 20.35
CA ARG A 138 19.21 14.52 20.56
C ARG A 138 18.38 14.24 21.80
N ASP A 139 18.09 15.30 22.53
CA ASP A 139 17.16 15.23 23.65
C ASP A 139 15.74 14.87 23.19
N MET A 140 15.04 14.12 24.03
CA MET A 140 13.67 13.72 23.77
C MET A 140 12.88 13.52 25.05
N VAL A 141 11.56 13.75 24.97
CA VAL A 141 10.59 13.44 26.03
C VAL A 141 9.63 12.40 25.50
N GLY A 142 9.60 11.23 26.12
CA GLY A 142 8.70 10.13 25.77
C GLY A 142 7.48 10.13 26.68
N ILE A 143 6.28 10.10 26.09
CA ILE A 143 5.02 9.91 26.82
C ILE A 143 4.45 8.55 26.37
N ALA A 144 4.51 7.57 27.25
CA ALA A 144 4.05 6.20 27.00
C ALA A 144 3.60 5.56 28.33
N GLN A 145 2.70 4.57 28.23
CA GLN A 145 2.23 3.72 29.33
C GLN A 145 2.36 2.26 28.93
#